data_AF-A0A5P9F9J2-F1
#
_entry.id   AF-A0A5P9F9J2-F1
#
_cell.length_a   1.000
_cell.length_b   1.000
_cell.length_c   1.000
_cell.angle_alpha   90.00
_cell.angle_beta   90.00
_cell.angle_gamma   90.00
#
_symmetry.space_group_name_H-M   'P 1'
#
loop_
_entity.id
_entity.type
_entity.pdbx_description
1 polymer ?
#
loop_
_entity_poly.entity_id
_entity_poly.type
_entity_poly.pdbx_seq_one_letter_code
_entity_poly.pdbx_strand_id
1 'polypeptide(L)'
;MALKSNFEGLDFWRLADELSVIDAAFLTLMLEPGDFELLSPNSPMASQIRQNSGWGKYDNTERVDLEEGIGIAASEFRAVFKAIRSAILSDKLPARVVNLGRSPGYSWYGDMYLPIPGDESERTLYYSYTFYSGRTSIFSNSDSVLTDKDTDEERKIYIVKEPDWHQTTVELDALCAWFKSRGVAPLFFFPEGIPDGFRDKDHARYSAKLATAVAAWETIPRPAKNKSVKQTLTDWIISNGVRFGLGNEDGTVSATVAEEVAKIANWNTSGGATPTYTELDDTKGSANAEVRNFAEVPQPERHEYASGSAPRRDLDDDIPF
;
A
#
# COMPACT_ATOMS: atom_id res chain seq x y z
N MET A 1 -31.96 -5.04 -14.17
CA MET A 1 -31.23 -6.26 -14.60
C MET A 1 -29.84 -6.14 -14.01
N ALA A 2 -29.64 -6.66 -12.80
CA ALA A 2 -28.33 -6.62 -12.15
C ALA A 2 -27.41 -7.55 -12.94
N LEU A 3 -26.24 -7.06 -13.33
CA LEU A 3 -25.14 -7.90 -13.78
C LEU A 3 -24.88 -8.90 -12.64
N LYS A 4 -25.38 -10.12 -12.77
CA LYS A 4 -24.89 -11.25 -11.97
C LYS A 4 -23.42 -11.36 -12.34
N SER A 5 -22.60 -10.81 -11.46
CA SER A 5 -21.14 -10.89 -11.49
C SER A 5 -20.75 -12.35 -11.76
N ASN A 6 -20.21 -12.62 -12.96
CA ASN A 6 -19.47 -13.85 -13.24
C ASN A 6 -18.10 -13.84 -12.51
N PHE A 7 -17.89 -12.94 -11.53
CA PHE A 7 -16.65 -12.77 -10.79
C PHE A 7 -16.65 -13.55 -9.46
N GLU A 8 -17.30 -14.73 -9.43
CA GLU A 8 -17.43 -15.54 -8.20
C GLU A 8 -16.06 -15.83 -7.53
N GLY A 9 -14.96 -15.89 -8.29
CA GLY A 9 -13.60 -16.03 -7.76
C GLY A 9 -13.00 -14.73 -7.20
N LEU A 10 -13.15 -13.60 -7.90
CA LEU A 10 -12.62 -12.30 -7.47
C LEU A 10 -13.24 -11.82 -6.15
N ASP A 11 -14.51 -12.10 -5.90
CA ASP A 11 -15.16 -11.61 -4.68
C ASP A 11 -14.52 -12.17 -3.40
N PHE A 12 -13.90 -13.36 -3.46
CA PHE A 12 -13.16 -13.92 -2.32
C PHE A 12 -11.84 -13.18 -2.05
N TRP A 13 -11.21 -12.60 -3.07
CA TRP A 13 -10.00 -11.79 -2.90
C TRP A 13 -10.25 -10.49 -2.14
N ARG A 14 -11.51 -10.04 -2.06
CA ARG A 14 -11.90 -8.87 -1.26
C ARG A 14 -11.83 -9.12 0.26
N LEU A 15 -11.69 -10.38 0.68
CA LEU A 15 -11.53 -10.75 2.09
C LEU A 15 -10.10 -10.54 2.59
N ALA A 16 -9.15 -10.23 1.71
CA ALA A 16 -7.75 -10.06 2.07
C ALA A 16 -7.49 -8.66 2.66
N ASP A 17 -6.89 -8.60 3.85
CA ASP A 17 -6.44 -7.34 4.47
C ASP A 17 -5.14 -6.82 3.82
N GLU A 18 -4.31 -7.74 3.31
CA GLU A 18 -3.06 -7.46 2.61
C GLU A 18 -3.03 -8.20 1.27
N LEU A 19 -2.42 -7.59 0.26
CA LEU A 19 -2.19 -8.21 -1.05
C LEU A 19 -0.72 -8.20 -1.38
N SER A 20 -0.21 -9.25 -2.05
CA SER A 20 1.11 -9.16 -2.67
C SER A 20 1.08 -8.09 -3.77
N VAL A 21 2.24 -7.49 -4.08
CA VAL A 21 2.32 -6.47 -5.14
C VAL A 21 1.92 -7.04 -6.51
N ILE A 22 2.18 -8.34 -6.74
CA ILE A 22 1.76 -9.04 -7.96
C ILE A 22 0.24 -9.21 -8.01
N ASP A 23 -0.37 -9.69 -6.93
CA ASP A 23 -1.82 -9.90 -6.87
C ASP A 23 -2.57 -8.58 -7.00
N ALA A 24 -2.11 -7.54 -6.30
CA ALA A 24 -2.65 -6.19 -6.43
C ALA A 24 -2.63 -5.69 -7.88
N ALA A 25 -1.55 -5.98 -8.63
CA ALA A 25 -1.43 -5.61 -10.04
C ALA A 25 -2.41 -6.39 -10.93
N PHE A 26 -2.60 -7.69 -10.71
CA PHE A 26 -3.60 -8.48 -11.43
C PHE A 26 -5.04 -8.02 -11.12
N LEU A 27 -5.36 -7.84 -9.85
CA LEU A 27 -6.69 -7.42 -9.40
C LEU A 27 -7.06 -6.02 -9.92
N THR A 28 -6.08 -5.12 -10.06
CA THR A 28 -6.27 -3.81 -10.71
C THR A 28 -6.79 -3.94 -12.15
N LEU A 29 -6.38 -4.99 -12.86
CA LEU A 29 -6.78 -5.28 -14.24
C LEU A 29 -8.00 -6.20 -14.32
N MET A 30 -8.68 -6.46 -13.20
CA MET A 30 -9.79 -7.44 -13.12
C MET A 30 -9.37 -8.87 -13.50
N LEU A 31 -8.10 -9.22 -13.24
CA LEU A 31 -7.56 -10.56 -13.46
C LEU A 31 -7.49 -11.29 -12.12
N GLU A 32 -7.98 -12.52 -12.08
CA GLU A 32 -7.95 -13.36 -10.88
C GLU A 32 -6.52 -13.91 -10.66
N PRO A 33 -5.84 -13.59 -9.54
CA PRO A 33 -4.47 -14.04 -9.35
C PRO A 33 -4.30 -15.57 -9.34
N GLY A 34 -5.34 -16.33 -8.98
CA GLY A 34 -5.32 -17.80 -9.06
C GLY A 34 -5.26 -18.35 -10.49
N ASP A 35 -5.69 -17.56 -11.47
CA ASP A 35 -5.74 -17.94 -12.87
C ASP A 35 -4.49 -17.55 -13.65
N PHE A 36 -3.61 -16.69 -13.09
CA PHE A 36 -2.44 -16.17 -13.79
C PHE A 36 -1.16 -16.34 -12.99
N GLU A 37 -0.09 -16.72 -13.67
CA GLU A 37 1.24 -16.81 -13.10
C GLU A 37 2.27 -16.03 -13.91
N LEU A 38 3.29 -15.52 -13.21
CA LEU A 38 4.50 -15.03 -13.84
C LEU A 38 5.48 -16.19 -13.99
N LEU A 39 5.96 -16.45 -15.21
CA LEU A 39 7.02 -17.45 -15.43
C LEU A 39 8.32 -17.14 -14.68
N SER A 40 8.58 -15.85 -14.41
CA SER A 40 9.75 -15.38 -13.69
C SER A 40 9.32 -14.36 -12.63
N PRO A 41 8.78 -14.83 -11.49
CA PRO A 41 8.23 -13.95 -10.45
C PRO A 41 9.30 -13.03 -9.84
N ASN A 42 10.56 -13.44 -9.86
CA ASN A 42 11.69 -12.62 -9.41
C ASN A 42 12.06 -11.50 -10.40
N SER A 43 11.43 -11.45 -11.57
CA SER A 43 11.62 -10.40 -12.57
C SER A 43 10.30 -10.03 -13.25
N PRO A 44 9.31 -9.49 -12.51
CA PRO A 44 7.96 -9.27 -13.03
C PRO A 44 7.91 -8.38 -14.28
N MET A 45 8.87 -7.45 -14.40
CA MET A 45 8.95 -6.53 -15.53
C MET A 45 9.33 -7.20 -16.85
N ALA A 46 10.11 -8.28 -16.79
CA ALA A 46 10.56 -9.03 -17.96
C ALA A 46 9.80 -10.36 -18.11
N SER A 47 9.07 -10.80 -17.07
CA SER A 47 8.31 -12.04 -17.09
C SER A 47 7.23 -12.03 -18.16
N GLN A 48 6.97 -13.21 -18.70
CA GLN A 48 5.74 -13.51 -19.42
C GLN A 48 4.65 -13.84 -18.40
N ILE A 49 3.40 -13.53 -18.75
CA ILE A 49 2.21 -13.88 -17.97
C ILE A 49 1.60 -15.10 -18.63
N ARG A 50 1.33 -16.13 -17.85
CA ARG A 50 0.69 -17.36 -18.30
C ARG A 50 -0.63 -17.54 -17.57
N GLN A 51 -1.67 -17.92 -18.29
CA GLN A 51 -2.92 -18.35 -17.67
C GLN A 51 -2.84 -19.83 -17.29
N ASN A 52 -3.09 -20.13 -16.02
CA ASN A 52 -3.05 -21.47 -15.44
C ASN A 52 -4.36 -22.24 -15.63
N SER A 53 -5.50 -21.55 -15.56
CA SER A 53 -6.82 -22.14 -15.79
C SER A 53 -7.22 -22.01 -17.25
N GLY A 54 -7.07 -23.08 -18.02
CA GLY A 54 -7.45 -23.02 -19.44
C GLY A 54 -7.23 -24.27 -20.27
N TRP A 55 -6.45 -25.26 -19.80
CA TRP A 55 -6.21 -26.45 -20.61
C TRP A 55 -7.34 -27.50 -20.55
N GLY A 56 -8.42 -27.30 -19.79
CA GLY A 56 -9.50 -28.32 -19.76
C GLY A 56 -10.80 -28.05 -19.00
N LYS A 57 -11.18 -26.80 -18.68
CA LYS A 57 -12.47 -26.52 -17.99
C LYS A 57 -13.53 -25.79 -18.82
N TYR A 58 -13.19 -25.30 -20.02
CA TYR A 58 -14.15 -24.72 -20.97
C TYR A 58 -14.29 -25.62 -22.19
N ASP A 59 -14.88 -26.80 -22.01
CA ASP A 59 -15.07 -27.80 -23.08
C ASP A 59 -16.33 -27.56 -23.94
N ASN A 60 -17.04 -26.43 -23.81
CA ASN A 60 -18.25 -26.18 -24.63
C ASN A 60 -18.64 -24.72 -24.87
N THR A 61 -17.83 -23.73 -24.48
CA THR A 61 -17.99 -22.37 -24.98
C THR A 61 -17.05 -22.19 -26.15
N GLU A 62 -17.63 -21.96 -27.33
CA GLU A 62 -16.96 -21.71 -28.60
C GLU A 62 -15.59 -21.06 -28.38
N ARG A 63 -14.55 -21.70 -28.88
CA ARG A 63 -13.31 -21.00 -29.18
C ARG A 63 -13.71 -19.84 -30.06
N VAL A 64 -13.73 -18.64 -29.48
CA VAL A 64 -13.64 -17.45 -30.30
C VAL A 64 -12.21 -17.47 -30.80
N ASP A 65 -12.01 -18.14 -31.93
CA ASP A 65 -10.80 -18.03 -32.74
C ASP A 65 -10.76 -16.57 -33.24
N LEU A 66 -10.41 -15.66 -32.34
CA LEU A 66 -9.92 -14.33 -32.69
C LEU A 66 -8.47 -14.53 -33.08
N GLU A 67 -8.13 -14.23 -34.33
CA GLU A 67 -6.77 -14.36 -34.89
C GLU A 67 -5.68 -13.59 -34.13
N GLU A 68 -6.05 -12.79 -33.12
CA GLU A 68 -5.17 -12.15 -32.17
C GLU A 68 -5.47 -12.72 -30.78
N GLY A 69 -4.63 -13.67 -30.34
CA GLY A 69 -4.84 -14.40 -29.09
C GLY A 69 -5.10 -13.49 -27.90
N ILE A 70 -5.97 -13.95 -27.00
CA ILE A 70 -6.23 -13.36 -25.68
C ILE A 70 -4.94 -13.46 -24.85
N GLY A 71 -3.94 -12.68 -25.21
CA GLY A 71 -2.85 -12.31 -24.33
C GLY A 71 -3.38 -11.15 -23.52
N ILE A 72 -3.47 -11.31 -22.19
CA ILE A 72 -3.43 -10.14 -21.32
C ILE A 72 -2.33 -9.23 -21.85
N ALA A 73 -2.66 -7.98 -22.12
CA ALA A 73 -1.67 -7.02 -22.58
C ALA A 73 -0.61 -6.93 -21.49
N ALA A 74 0.52 -7.64 -21.66
CA ALA A 74 1.59 -7.67 -20.67
C ALA A 74 2.09 -6.25 -20.37
N SER A 75 1.91 -5.32 -21.30
CA SER A 75 2.10 -3.89 -21.13
C SER A 75 1.24 -3.26 -20.03
N GLU A 76 -0.03 -3.64 -19.90
CA GLU A 76 -0.95 -3.13 -18.87
C GLU A 76 -0.53 -3.61 -17.48
N PHE A 77 -0.28 -4.92 -17.33
CA PHE A 77 0.25 -5.47 -16.07
C PHE A 77 1.56 -4.78 -15.70
N ARG A 78 2.49 -4.66 -16.66
CA ARG A 78 3.77 -3.98 -16.46
C ARG A 78 3.60 -2.52 -16.06
N ALA A 79 2.62 -1.81 -16.62
CA ALA A 79 2.34 -0.42 -16.26
C ALA A 79 1.84 -0.31 -14.82
N VAL A 80 0.85 -1.12 -14.43
CA VAL A 80 0.30 -1.14 -13.07
C VAL A 80 1.36 -1.56 -12.07
N PHE A 81 2.03 -2.68 -12.31
CA PHE A 81 3.11 -3.20 -11.47
C PHE A 81 4.20 -2.15 -11.28
N LYS A 82 4.67 -1.52 -12.36
CA LYS A 82 5.69 -0.46 -12.30
C LYS A 82 5.23 0.73 -11.47
N ALA A 83 3.97 1.12 -11.55
CA ALA A 83 3.41 2.22 -10.77
C ALA A 83 3.38 1.90 -9.26
N ILE A 84 2.88 0.72 -8.89
CA ILE A 84 2.84 0.26 -7.48
C ILE A 84 4.27 0.11 -6.94
N ARG A 85 5.14 -0.61 -7.67
CA ARG A 85 6.58 -0.74 -7.36
C ARG A 85 7.23 0.62 -7.11
N SER A 86 7.04 1.57 -8.03
CA SER A 86 7.64 2.90 -7.89
C SER A 86 7.09 3.67 -6.69
N ALA A 87 5.82 3.47 -6.33
CA ALA A 87 5.23 4.10 -5.16
C ALA A 87 5.84 3.55 -3.86
N ILE A 88 6.03 2.23 -3.77
CA ILE A 88 6.66 1.58 -2.62
C ILE A 88 8.12 2.03 -2.47
N LEU A 89 8.90 1.96 -3.55
CA LEU A 89 10.31 2.36 -3.58
C LEU A 89 10.55 3.85 -3.32
N SER A 90 9.51 4.69 -3.42
CA SER A 90 9.59 6.13 -3.11
C SER A 90 8.82 6.51 -1.85
N ASP A 91 8.50 5.53 -1.00
CA ASP A 91 7.80 5.71 0.28
C ASP A 91 6.44 6.42 0.15
N LYS A 92 5.78 6.31 -1.01
CA LYS A 92 4.43 6.87 -1.27
C LYS A 92 3.31 5.89 -0.99
N LEU A 93 3.62 4.60 -0.88
CA LEU A 93 2.70 3.53 -0.56
C LEU A 93 3.37 2.66 0.51
N PRO A 94 2.80 2.55 1.72
CA PRO A 94 3.36 1.68 2.75
C PRO A 94 3.30 0.21 2.31
N ALA A 95 4.36 -0.53 2.57
CA ALA A 95 4.47 -1.94 2.22
C ALA A 95 5.31 -2.70 3.25
N ARG A 96 4.99 -3.98 3.45
CA ARG A 96 5.86 -4.92 4.14
C ARG A 96 6.82 -5.53 3.13
N VAL A 97 7.97 -4.89 2.97
CA VAL A 97 8.98 -5.26 1.99
C VAL A 97 9.72 -6.52 2.42
N VAL A 98 9.80 -7.50 1.51
CA VAL A 98 10.55 -8.74 1.70
C VAL A 98 11.65 -8.81 0.65
N ASN A 99 12.88 -9.11 1.06
CA ASN A 99 14.01 -9.36 0.17
C ASN A 99 14.45 -10.81 0.28
N LEU A 100 14.79 -11.43 -0.85
CA LEU A 100 15.41 -12.76 -0.84
C LEU A 100 16.85 -12.66 -0.37
N GLY A 101 17.25 -13.65 0.43
CA GLY A 101 18.63 -13.81 0.88
C GLY A 101 19.11 -15.23 0.68
N ARG A 102 20.41 -15.40 0.42
CA ARG A 102 21.07 -16.70 0.36
C ARG A 102 22.42 -16.68 1.07
N SER A 103 22.78 -17.80 1.68
CA SER A 103 24.16 -18.02 2.11
C SER A 103 25.08 -18.11 0.87
N PRO A 104 26.40 -17.87 1.05
CA PRO A 104 27.38 -18.17 0.03
C PRO A 104 27.28 -19.66 -0.31
N GLY A 105 26.96 -19.94 -1.57
CA GLY A 105 27.27 -21.25 -2.13
C GLY A 105 28.78 -21.39 -2.23
N TYR A 106 29.28 -22.61 -2.39
CA TYR A 106 30.70 -22.86 -2.62
C TYR A 106 30.84 -23.66 -3.91
N SER A 107 31.90 -23.38 -4.67
CA SER A 107 32.20 -24.08 -5.91
C SER A 107 33.70 -24.38 -5.98
N TRP A 108 34.03 -25.46 -6.68
CA TRP A 108 35.41 -25.82 -6.97
C TRP A 108 35.93 -24.99 -8.15
N TYR A 109 37.05 -24.31 -7.95
CA TYR A 109 37.81 -23.62 -8.97
C TYR A 109 39.21 -24.25 -9.03
N GLY A 110 39.36 -25.27 -9.87
CA GLY A 110 40.55 -26.12 -9.86
C GLY A 110 40.57 -27.02 -8.62
N ASP A 111 41.61 -26.91 -7.81
CA ASP A 111 41.82 -27.62 -6.54
C ASP A 111 41.37 -26.80 -5.31
N MET A 112 40.82 -25.61 -5.51
CA MET A 112 40.34 -24.74 -4.45
C MET A 112 38.81 -24.81 -4.31
N TYR A 113 38.31 -24.94 -3.08
CA TYR A 113 36.88 -24.82 -2.75
C TYR A 113 36.60 -23.42 -2.22
N LEU A 114 36.02 -22.55 -3.06
CA LEU A 114 35.86 -21.14 -2.76
C LEU A 114 34.38 -20.74 -2.69
N PRO A 115 34.03 -19.75 -1.84
CA PRO A 115 32.68 -19.22 -1.80
C PRO A 115 32.36 -18.51 -3.12
N ILE A 116 31.19 -18.79 -3.66
CA ILE A 116 30.65 -18.09 -4.81
C ILE A 116 30.36 -16.64 -4.36
N PRO A 117 30.94 -15.63 -5.03
CA PRO A 117 30.68 -14.24 -4.69
C PRO A 117 29.20 -13.89 -4.88
N GLY A 118 28.77 -12.81 -4.23
CA GLY A 118 27.48 -12.21 -4.51
C GLY A 118 27.48 -11.66 -5.93
N ASP A 119 26.33 -11.68 -6.59
CA ASP A 119 26.17 -11.01 -7.88
C ASP A 119 26.02 -9.48 -7.71
N GLU A 120 26.01 -8.74 -8.82
CA GLU A 120 25.86 -7.27 -8.79
C GLU A 120 24.49 -6.82 -8.27
N SER A 121 23.47 -7.67 -8.36
CA SER A 121 22.12 -7.43 -7.86
C SER A 121 21.98 -7.73 -6.38
N GLU A 122 22.99 -8.34 -5.76
CA GLU A 122 23.03 -8.68 -4.35
C GLU A 122 23.84 -7.66 -3.54
N ARG A 123 23.44 -7.48 -2.28
CA ARG A 123 24.17 -6.76 -1.24
C ARG A 123 24.73 -7.79 -0.26
N THR A 124 26.01 -7.69 0.04
CA THR A 124 26.64 -8.48 1.10
C THR A 124 26.33 -7.86 2.45
N LEU A 125 25.75 -8.64 3.36
CA LEU A 125 25.65 -8.31 4.77
C LEU A 125 26.47 -9.28 5.59
N TYR A 126 27.32 -8.73 6.46
CA TYR A 126 28.10 -9.50 7.42
C TYR A 126 27.28 -9.69 8.69
N TYR A 127 27.37 -10.86 9.31
CA TYR A 127 26.65 -11.16 10.53
C TYR A 127 27.50 -12.00 11.49
N SER A 128 27.28 -11.79 12.79
CA SER A 128 28.00 -12.52 13.84
C SER A 128 27.35 -13.89 14.15
N TYR A 129 26.00 -13.93 14.19
CA TYR A 129 25.22 -15.13 14.50
C TYR A 129 23.97 -15.26 13.64
N THR A 130 23.62 -16.51 13.30
CA THR A 130 22.34 -16.89 12.71
C THR A 130 21.58 -17.75 13.71
N PHE A 131 20.36 -17.37 14.05
CA PHE A 131 19.47 -18.21 14.85
C PHE A 131 18.63 -19.05 13.90
N TYR A 132 18.72 -20.36 14.04
CA TYR A 132 17.92 -21.30 13.27
C TYR A 132 16.65 -21.64 14.06
N SER A 133 15.48 -21.30 13.52
CA SER A 133 14.19 -21.71 14.09
C SER A 133 13.37 -22.41 13.02
N GLY A 134 13.29 -23.74 13.09
CA GLY A 134 12.60 -24.53 12.06
C GLY A 134 13.27 -24.40 10.70
N ARG A 135 12.54 -24.24 9.60
CA ARG A 135 13.14 -24.09 8.25
C ARG A 135 13.64 -22.67 7.92
N THR A 136 13.49 -21.72 8.83
CA THR A 136 13.76 -20.30 8.57
C THR A 136 14.92 -19.81 9.43
N SER A 137 15.87 -19.11 8.81
CA SER A 137 16.97 -18.46 9.53
C SER A 137 16.57 -17.03 9.91
N ILE A 138 16.70 -16.69 11.19
CA ILE A 138 16.48 -15.34 11.72
C ILE A 138 17.87 -14.73 12.02
N PHE A 139 18.07 -13.49 11.58
CA PHE A 139 19.34 -12.77 11.69
C PHE A 139 19.41 -11.94 12.97
N SER A 140 20.60 -11.82 13.55
CA SER A 140 20.89 -10.87 14.62
C SER A 140 22.17 -10.10 14.30
N ASN A 141 22.14 -8.79 14.53
CA ASN A 141 23.26 -7.85 14.40
C ASN A 141 24.01 -7.65 15.74
N SER A 142 23.94 -8.62 16.66
CA SER A 142 24.57 -8.52 17.98
C SER A 142 26.11 -8.58 17.90
N ASP A 143 26.75 -7.50 18.35
CA ASP A 143 28.18 -7.43 18.69
C ASP A 143 28.43 -8.28 19.95
N SER A 144 28.83 -9.54 19.80
CA SER A 144 29.26 -10.35 20.95
C SER A 144 30.39 -11.31 20.58
N VAL A 145 31.60 -10.93 21.00
CA VAL A 145 32.67 -11.64 21.76
C VAL A 145 32.87 -13.17 21.68
N LEU A 146 32.00 -13.97 21.06
CA LEU A 146 32.08 -15.45 21.04
C LEU A 146 32.41 -16.05 19.66
N THR A 147 33.09 -15.32 18.76
CA THR A 147 33.70 -15.96 17.59
C THR A 147 34.98 -16.68 17.99
N ASP A 148 34.86 -18.00 18.02
CA ASP A 148 35.98 -18.93 18.04
C ASP A 148 36.94 -18.57 16.90
N LYS A 149 38.22 -18.38 17.24
CA LYS A 149 39.23 -17.72 16.40
C LYS A 149 39.75 -18.55 15.21
N ASP A 150 39.20 -19.75 14.99
CA ASP A 150 39.81 -20.74 14.09
C ASP A 150 39.13 -20.89 12.72
N THR A 151 38.05 -20.15 12.44
CA THR A 151 37.55 -20.01 11.06
C THR A 151 37.38 -18.54 10.70
N ASP A 152 38.41 -17.98 10.06
CA ASP A 152 38.48 -16.63 9.48
C ASP A 152 37.50 -16.45 8.28
N GLU A 153 36.49 -17.32 8.17
CA GLU A 153 35.46 -17.22 7.14
C GLU A 153 34.42 -16.21 7.59
N GLU A 154 34.57 -14.97 7.13
CA GLU A 154 33.59 -13.90 7.26
C GLU A 154 32.18 -14.41 6.92
N ARG A 155 31.38 -14.62 7.96
CA ARG A 155 29.99 -15.06 7.83
C ARG A 155 29.19 -13.93 7.18
N LYS A 156 28.85 -14.14 5.92
CA LYS A 156 28.12 -13.18 5.09
C LYS A 156 26.87 -13.81 4.51
N ILE A 157 25.86 -13.00 4.27
CA ILE A 157 24.68 -13.35 3.49
C ILE A 157 24.59 -12.41 2.30
N TYR A 158 24.15 -12.92 1.16
CA TYR A 158 23.83 -12.12 -0.01
C TYR A 158 22.33 -11.87 -0.03
N ILE A 159 21.94 -10.60 0.03
CA ILE A 159 20.54 -10.16 -0.05
C ILE A 159 20.30 -9.51 -1.40
N VAL A 160 19.31 -10.00 -2.15
CA VAL A 160 18.90 -9.39 -3.42
C VAL A 160 18.40 -7.97 -3.15
N LYS A 161 18.98 -6.99 -3.85
CA LYS A 161 18.66 -5.56 -3.67
C LYS A 161 17.22 -5.26 -4.05
N GLU A 162 16.73 -5.92 -5.09
CA GLU A 162 15.34 -5.82 -5.51
C GLU A 162 14.44 -6.66 -4.57
N PRO A 163 13.31 -6.10 -4.09
CA PRO A 163 12.35 -6.86 -3.30
C PRO A 163 11.78 -8.07 -4.04
N ASP A 164 11.43 -9.11 -3.27
CA ASP A 164 10.55 -10.17 -3.73
C ASP A 164 9.12 -9.63 -3.79
N TRP A 165 8.67 -9.25 -4.97
CA TRP A 165 7.36 -8.66 -5.16
C TRP A 165 6.19 -9.64 -4.95
N HIS A 166 6.45 -10.95 -4.95
CA HIS A 166 5.44 -11.95 -4.66
C HIS A 166 5.21 -12.11 -3.15
N GLN A 167 6.26 -11.87 -2.34
CA GLN A 167 6.16 -11.90 -0.87
C GLN A 167 6.03 -10.52 -0.23
N THR A 168 6.35 -9.45 -0.95
CA THR A 168 6.13 -8.07 -0.51
C THR A 168 4.65 -7.76 -0.57
N THR A 169 4.09 -7.35 0.56
CA THR A 169 2.64 -7.07 0.68
C THR A 169 2.37 -5.59 0.90
N VAL A 170 1.17 -5.15 0.49
CA VAL A 170 0.59 -3.84 0.76
C VAL A 170 -0.75 -4.00 1.45
N GLU A 171 -1.05 -3.13 2.41
CA GLU A 171 -2.38 -3.08 3.05
C GLU A 171 -3.43 -2.59 2.04
N LEU A 172 -4.59 -3.26 2.03
CA LEU A 172 -5.67 -2.97 1.08
C LEU A 172 -6.17 -1.52 1.20
N ASP A 173 -6.35 -1.03 2.42
CA ASP A 173 -6.82 0.33 2.68
C ASP A 173 -5.81 1.39 2.22
N ALA A 174 -4.52 1.16 2.46
CA ALA A 174 -3.46 2.04 2.00
C ALA A 174 -3.37 2.08 0.47
N LEU A 175 -3.51 0.92 -0.18
CA LEU A 175 -3.56 0.82 -1.64
C LEU A 175 -4.77 1.56 -2.21
N CYS A 176 -5.95 1.39 -1.61
CA CYS A 176 -7.17 2.11 -1.99
C CYS A 176 -7.01 3.63 -1.82
N ALA A 177 -6.47 4.09 -0.68
CA ALA A 177 -6.20 5.51 -0.45
C ALA A 177 -5.20 6.07 -1.48
N TRP A 178 -4.17 5.31 -1.81
CA TRP A 178 -3.20 5.68 -2.84
C TRP A 178 -3.85 5.80 -4.22
N PHE A 179 -4.68 4.85 -4.64
CA PHE A 179 -5.44 4.94 -5.91
C PHE A 179 -6.32 6.20 -5.96
N LYS A 180 -7.08 6.47 -4.89
CA LYS A 180 -7.91 7.68 -4.78
C LYS A 180 -7.08 8.96 -4.92
N SER A 181 -5.89 9.02 -4.29
CA SER A 181 -4.99 10.18 -4.39
C SER A 181 -4.52 10.48 -5.82
N ARG A 182 -4.59 9.48 -6.71
CA ARG A 182 -4.24 9.59 -8.13
C ARG A 182 -5.46 9.81 -9.04
N GLY A 183 -6.66 9.85 -8.48
CA GLY A 183 -7.90 9.94 -9.26
C GLY A 183 -8.18 8.68 -10.08
N VAL A 184 -7.63 7.52 -9.68
CA VAL A 184 -7.86 6.23 -10.32
C VAL A 184 -8.71 5.37 -9.39
N ALA A 185 -9.70 4.67 -9.94
CA ALA A 185 -10.47 3.68 -9.19
C ALA A 185 -10.68 2.42 -10.01
N PRO A 186 -9.78 1.43 -9.88
CA PRO A 186 -9.97 0.15 -10.53
C PRO A 186 -11.22 -0.54 -9.96
N LEU A 187 -12.02 -1.16 -10.83
CA LEU A 187 -13.33 -1.71 -10.49
C LEU A 187 -13.29 -2.74 -9.35
N PHE A 188 -12.21 -3.52 -9.26
CA PHE A 188 -12.01 -4.45 -8.15
C PHE A 188 -12.00 -3.73 -6.81
N PHE A 189 -11.17 -2.69 -6.65
CA PHE A 189 -11.04 -1.95 -5.38
C PHE A 189 -12.22 -1.01 -5.12
N PHE A 190 -12.91 -0.59 -6.19
CA PHE A 190 -14.01 0.37 -6.14
C PHE A 190 -15.20 -0.16 -6.97
N PRO A 191 -15.95 -1.15 -6.46
CA PRO A 191 -17.06 -1.76 -7.20
C PRO A 191 -18.17 -0.75 -7.54
N GLU A 192 -18.32 0.29 -6.72
CA GLU A 192 -19.26 1.40 -6.95
C GLU A 192 -18.68 2.52 -7.82
N GLY A 193 -17.42 2.39 -8.27
CA GLY A 193 -16.65 3.40 -8.99
C GLY A 193 -16.04 4.47 -8.08
N ILE A 194 -15.46 5.52 -8.67
CA ILE A 194 -15.15 6.74 -7.89
C ILE A 194 -16.51 7.34 -7.53
N PRO A 195 -16.83 7.52 -6.23
CA PRO A 195 -18.10 8.12 -5.82
C PRO A 195 -18.31 9.53 -6.41
N ASP A 196 -17.27 10.18 -6.95
CA ASP A 196 -17.29 11.55 -7.48
C ASP A 196 -17.87 11.72 -8.89
N GLY A 197 -18.54 10.72 -9.48
CA GLY A 197 -19.23 10.91 -10.77
C GLY A 197 -20.26 12.06 -10.77
N PHE A 198 -20.79 12.42 -9.60
CA PHE A 198 -21.66 13.60 -9.44
C PHE A 198 -20.89 14.93 -9.38
N ARG A 199 -19.56 14.91 -9.23
CA ARG A 199 -18.68 16.10 -9.21
C ARG A 199 -18.07 16.42 -10.57
N ASP A 200 -18.08 15.46 -11.49
CA ASP A 200 -17.64 15.66 -12.87
C ASP A 200 -18.63 16.56 -13.62
N LYS A 201 -18.17 17.76 -14.00
CA LYS A 201 -18.98 18.77 -14.69
C LYS A 201 -19.38 18.35 -16.11
N ASP A 202 -18.57 17.50 -16.74
CA ASP A 202 -18.79 17.05 -18.11
C ASP A 202 -19.69 15.80 -18.15
N HIS A 203 -20.05 15.25 -16.99
CA HIS A 203 -20.94 14.11 -16.89
C HIS A 203 -22.37 14.47 -17.32
N ALA A 204 -23.01 13.63 -18.15
CA ALA A 204 -24.35 13.88 -18.69
C ALA A 204 -25.45 14.08 -17.63
N ARG A 205 -25.23 13.56 -16.42
CA ARG A 205 -26.14 13.72 -15.25
C ARG A 205 -25.58 14.69 -14.20
N TYR A 206 -24.60 15.51 -14.55
CA TYR A 206 -24.04 16.50 -13.62
C TYR A 206 -25.14 17.43 -13.11
N SER A 207 -25.10 17.71 -11.81
CA SER A 207 -26.00 18.65 -11.17
C SER A 207 -25.19 19.56 -10.26
N ALA A 208 -25.09 20.84 -10.65
CA ALA A 208 -24.41 21.88 -9.90
C ALA A 208 -24.94 21.97 -8.45
N LYS A 209 -26.26 21.78 -8.26
CA LYS A 209 -26.89 21.77 -6.94
C LYS A 209 -26.40 20.59 -6.09
N LEU A 210 -26.37 19.37 -6.65
CA LEU A 210 -25.93 18.17 -5.94
C LEU A 210 -24.43 18.24 -5.60
N ALA A 211 -23.60 18.57 -6.59
CA ALA A 211 -22.16 18.69 -6.40
C ALA A 211 -21.81 19.71 -5.31
N THR A 212 -22.50 20.86 -5.31
CA THR A 212 -22.30 21.89 -4.29
C THR A 212 -22.84 21.46 -2.93
N ALA A 213 -23.99 20.79 -2.85
CA ALA A 213 -24.55 20.28 -1.60
C ALA A 213 -23.56 19.34 -0.89
N VAL A 214 -23.04 18.35 -1.62
CA VAL A 214 -22.10 17.38 -1.06
C VAL A 214 -20.77 18.05 -0.69
N ALA A 215 -20.25 18.95 -1.54
CA ALA A 215 -19.02 19.67 -1.23
C ALA A 215 -19.15 20.56 0.02
N ALA A 216 -20.30 21.22 0.19
CA ALA A 216 -20.58 22.03 1.38
C ALA A 216 -20.67 21.15 2.65
N TRP A 217 -21.33 19.99 2.52
CA TRP A 217 -21.48 19.02 3.60
C TRP A 217 -20.12 18.44 4.06
N GLU A 218 -19.24 18.08 3.12
CA GLU A 218 -17.90 17.58 3.46
C GLU A 218 -16.97 18.66 4.02
N THR A 219 -17.09 19.90 3.54
CA THR A 219 -16.17 20.99 3.93
C THR A 219 -16.50 21.56 5.32
N ILE A 220 -17.76 21.51 5.74
CA ILE A 220 -18.22 22.14 6.98
C ILE A 220 -18.51 21.03 8.00
N PRO A 221 -17.51 20.58 8.78
CA PRO A 221 -17.74 19.58 9.82
C PRO A 221 -18.49 20.16 11.03
N ARG A 222 -18.48 21.50 11.19
CA ARG A 222 -19.09 22.22 12.32
C ARG A 222 -19.68 23.56 11.87
N PRO A 223 -20.81 24.01 12.44
CA PRO A 223 -21.38 25.33 12.15
C PRO A 223 -20.46 26.46 12.62
N ALA A 224 -20.54 27.61 11.96
CA ALA A 224 -19.83 28.81 12.37
C ALA A 224 -20.40 29.38 13.67
N LYS A 225 -19.57 30.12 14.41
CA LYS A 225 -19.94 30.71 15.70
C LYS A 225 -21.21 31.56 15.57
N ASN A 226 -22.18 31.33 16.46
CA ASN A 226 -23.48 32.01 16.50
C ASN A 226 -24.32 31.85 15.21
N LYS A 227 -24.06 30.84 14.38
CA LYS A 227 -24.85 30.53 13.18
C LYS A 227 -25.42 29.13 13.28
N SER A 228 -26.61 28.95 12.72
CA SER A 228 -27.14 27.61 12.47
C SER A 228 -26.30 26.88 11.41
N VAL A 229 -26.38 25.54 11.40
CA VAL A 229 -25.79 24.73 10.32
C VAL A 229 -26.27 25.21 8.96
N LYS A 230 -27.58 25.44 8.81
CA LYS A 230 -28.16 25.97 7.57
C LYS A 230 -27.55 27.31 7.16
N GLN A 231 -27.44 28.28 8.08
CA GLN A 231 -26.82 29.58 7.77
C GLN A 231 -25.35 29.44 7.37
N THR A 232 -24.60 28.60 8.08
CA THR A 232 -23.19 28.34 7.77
C THR A 232 -23.03 27.73 6.37
N LEU A 233 -23.89 26.78 6.01
CA LEU A 233 -23.95 26.19 4.68
C LEU A 233 -24.32 27.21 3.62
N THR A 234 -25.34 28.04 3.86
CA THR A 234 -25.76 29.10 2.93
C THR A 234 -24.61 30.06 2.63
N ASP A 235 -23.90 30.54 3.65
CA ASP A 235 -22.76 31.45 3.47
C ASP A 235 -21.63 30.81 2.66
N TRP A 236 -21.32 29.55 2.94
CA TRP A 236 -20.31 28.80 2.20
C TRP A 236 -20.71 28.58 0.74
N ILE A 237 -21.98 28.24 0.48
CA ILE A 237 -22.52 28.04 -0.86
C ILE A 237 -22.52 29.35 -1.66
N ILE A 238 -22.85 30.48 -1.06
CA ILE A 238 -22.75 31.79 -1.72
C ILE A 238 -21.32 32.07 -2.15
N SER A 239 -20.36 31.76 -1.27
CA SER A 239 -18.93 32.04 -1.51
C SER A 239 -18.27 31.08 -2.51
N ASN A 240 -18.77 29.84 -2.62
CA ASN A 240 -18.09 28.77 -3.38
C ASN A 240 -18.93 28.20 -4.53
N GLY A 241 -20.24 28.41 -4.56
CA GLY A 241 -21.15 27.73 -5.50
C GLY A 241 -20.89 28.05 -6.98
N VAL A 242 -20.32 29.22 -7.27
CA VAL A 242 -19.94 29.61 -8.65
C VAL A 242 -18.99 28.59 -9.28
N ARG A 243 -18.04 28.05 -8.49
CA ARG A 243 -17.06 27.07 -9.00
C ARG A 243 -17.70 25.74 -9.41
N PHE A 244 -18.93 25.48 -8.99
CA PHE A 244 -19.72 24.31 -9.35
C PHE A 244 -20.81 24.64 -10.40
N GLY A 245 -20.84 25.86 -10.95
CA GLY A 245 -21.84 26.26 -11.94
C GLY A 245 -23.17 26.74 -11.36
N LEU A 246 -23.22 27.13 -10.08
CA LEU A 246 -24.40 27.79 -9.48
C LEU A 246 -24.41 29.32 -9.63
N GLY A 247 -23.45 29.89 -10.37
CA GLY A 247 -23.41 31.32 -10.63
C GLY A 247 -24.49 31.75 -11.63
N ASN A 248 -25.10 32.90 -11.40
CA ASN A 248 -25.93 33.59 -12.39
C ASN A 248 -25.04 34.27 -13.46
N GLU A 249 -25.66 34.99 -14.41
CA GLU A 249 -24.95 35.74 -15.46
C GLU A 249 -23.89 36.72 -14.92
N ASP A 250 -24.10 37.26 -13.71
CA ASP A 250 -23.17 38.17 -13.02
C ASP A 250 -22.04 37.45 -12.25
N GLY A 251 -21.97 36.12 -12.33
CA GLY A 251 -20.96 35.33 -11.62
C GLY A 251 -21.16 35.23 -10.11
N THR A 252 -22.37 35.52 -9.62
CA THR A 252 -22.75 35.40 -8.19
C THR A 252 -23.83 34.33 -7.98
N VAL A 253 -23.80 33.65 -6.84
CA VAL A 253 -24.85 32.67 -6.47
C VAL A 253 -26.02 33.40 -5.82
N SER A 254 -27.24 33.16 -6.30
CA SER A 254 -28.43 33.74 -5.65
C SER A 254 -28.66 33.16 -4.25
N ALA A 255 -29.06 34.03 -3.31
CA ALA A 255 -29.35 33.63 -1.93
C ALA A 255 -30.43 32.53 -1.84
N THR A 256 -31.46 32.61 -2.71
CA THR A 256 -32.54 31.62 -2.78
C THR A 256 -32.01 30.23 -3.14
N VAL A 257 -31.14 30.14 -4.16
CA VAL A 257 -30.53 28.86 -4.57
C VAL A 257 -29.61 28.32 -3.48
N ALA A 258 -28.82 29.19 -2.84
CA ALA A 258 -27.97 28.80 -1.73
C ALA A 258 -28.78 28.25 -0.54
N GLU A 259 -29.95 28.84 -0.25
CA GLU A 259 -30.86 28.34 0.77
C GLU A 259 -31.48 26.99 0.43
N GLU A 260 -31.88 26.77 -0.83
CA GLU A 260 -32.42 25.47 -1.27
C GLU A 260 -31.38 24.36 -1.11
N VAL A 261 -30.16 24.60 -1.55
CA VAL A 261 -29.05 23.64 -1.44
C VAL A 261 -28.69 23.40 0.03
N ALA A 262 -28.66 24.46 0.85
CA ALA A 262 -28.40 24.34 2.29
C ALA A 262 -29.47 23.53 3.03
N LYS A 263 -30.75 23.56 2.59
CA LYS A 263 -31.81 22.71 3.17
C LYS A 263 -31.52 21.22 2.95
N ILE A 264 -30.98 20.85 1.80
CA ILE A 264 -30.63 19.46 1.45
C ILE A 264 -29.40 19.01 2.24
N ALA A 265 -28.37 19.87 2.34
CA ALA A 265 -27.10 19.55 3.01
C ALA A 265 -27.14 19.69 4.54
N ASN A 266 -28.23 20.20 5.13
CA ASN A 266 -28.31 20.43 6.57
C ASN A 266 -28.43 19.10 7.34
N TRP A 267 -27.37 18.71 8.05
CA TRP A 267 -27.34 17.51 8.90
C TRP A 267 -28.02 17.67 10.26
N ASN A 268 -28.48 18.88 10.62
CA ASN A 268 -29.31 19.04 11.81
C ASN A 268 -30.78 18.79 11.46
N THR A 269 -31.24 17.56 11.74
CA THR A 269 -32.57 17.03 11.38
C THR A 269 -33.68 17.44 12.34
N SER A 270 -33.36 18.07 13.47
CA SER A 270 -34.35 18.50 14.45
C SER A 270 -34.98 19.84 14.04
N GLY A 271 -36.23 19.79 13.56
CA GLY A 271 -37.01 20.96 13.18
C GLY A 271 -37.43 21.78 14.40
N GLY A 272 -36.61 22.75 14.80
CA GLY A 272 -36.87 23.68 15.90
C GLY A 272 -35.77 24.73 16.04
N ALA A 273 -35.99 25.77 16.86
CA ALA A 273 -34.99 26.80 17.15
C ALA A 273 -33.70 26.16 17.69
N THR A 274 -32.57 26.44 17.05
CA THR A 274 -31.29 25.77 17.32
C THR A 274 -30.65 26.31 18.60
N PRO A 275 -30.18 25.45 19.52
CA PRO A 275 -29.34 25.90 20.63
C PRO A 275 -28.02 26.44 20.08
N THR A 276 -27.64 27.65 20.51
CA THR A 276 -26.33 28.22 20.23
C THR A 276 -25.25 27.38 20.90
N TYR A 277 -24.37 26.77 20.11
CA TYR A 277 -23.31 25.88 20.60
C TYR A 277 -22.32 26.63 21.52
N THR A 278 -22.01 26.04 22.67
CA THR A 278 -20.91 26.40 23.58
C THR A 278 -19.98 25.20 23.70
N GLU A 279 -18.67 25.44 23.60
CA GLU A 279 -17.63 24.44 23.40
C GLU A 279 -17.55 23.39 24.51
N LEU A 280 -17.44 22.12 24.11
CA LEU A 280 -16.58 21.17 24.79
C LEU A 280 -15.69 20.48 23.76
N ASP A 281 -14.44 20.41 24.16
CA ASP A 281 -13.22 20.18 23.39
C ASP A 281 -13.10 18.73 22.92
N ASP A 282 -12.90 18.53 21.63
CA ASP A 282 -12.49 17.24 21.06
C ASP A 282 -11.75 17.50 19.74
N THR A 283 -10.45 17.78 19.89
CA THR A 283 -9.44 17.69 18.83
C THR A 283 -8.61 16.43 19.05
N LYS A 284 -8.90 15.37 18.28
CA LYS A 284 -7.92 14.34 17.91
C LYS A 284 -8.06 14.04 16.42
N GLY A 285 -7.41 14.88 15.60
CA GLY A 285 -7.08 14.52 14.23
C GLY A 285 -5.89 13.57 14.27
N SER A 286 -6.06 12.36 13.73
CA SER A 286 -4.97 11.41 13.52
C SER A 286 -3.97 12.03 12.54
N ALA A 287 -2.76 12.33 13.01
CA ALA A 287 -1.69 12.83 12.17
C ALA A 287 -1.20 11.70 11.25
N ASN A 288 -1.16 11.96 9.94
CA ASN A 288 -0.49 11.08 8.97
C ASN A 288 0.97 10.90 9.38
N ALA A 289 1.32 9.71 9.86
CA ALA A 289 2.70 9.33 10.08
C ALA A 289 3.43 9.23 8.72
N GLU A 290 4.68 9.68 8.68
CA GLU A 290 5.55 9.56 7.50
C GLU A 290 5.79 8.07 7.18
N VAL A 291 5.45 7.65 5.97
CA VAL A 291 5.72 6.28 5.50
C VAL A 291 7.22 6.14 5.29
N ARG A 292 7.82 5.07 5.83
CA ARG A 292 9.25 4.78 5.68
C ARG A 292 9.46 3.28 5.47
N ASN A 293 9.27 2.80 4.26
CA ASN A 293 9.39 1.37 3.92
C ASN A 293 10.84 0.87 4.08
N PHE A 294 11.81 1.77 3.87
CA PHE A 294 13.25 1.46 3.89
C PHE A 294 13.99 2.17 5.03
N ALA A 295 13.29 2.60 6.09
CA ALA A 295 13.98 3.13 7.26
C ALA A 295 15.01 2.11 7.75
N GLU A 296 16.27 2.56 7.89
CA GLU A 296 17.27 1.73 8.54
C GLU A 296 16.77 1.40 9.94
N VAL A 297 16.68 0.10 10.24
CA VAL A 297 16.50 -0.35 11.63
C VAL A 297 17.65 0.29 12.41
N PRO A 298 17.38 1.11 13.44
CA PRO A 298 18.42 1.76 14.21
C PRO A 298 19.45 0.70 14.59
N GLN A 299 20.70 0.90 14.18
CA GLN A 299 21.76 0.03 14.68
C GLN A 299 21.72 0.15 16.21
N PRO A 300 21.67 -0.97 16.95
CA PRO A 300 21.76 -0.91 18.40
C PRO A 300 23.01 -0.08 18.71
N GLU A 301 22.87 0.92 19.58
CA GLU A 301 23.98 1.78 19.96
C GLU A 301 25.17 0.89 20.27
N ARG A 302 26.28 1.10 19.56
CA ARG A 302 27.55 0.45 19.89
C ARG A 302 27.90 0.90 21.29
N HIS A 303 27.56 0.09 22.29
CA HIS A 303 28.18 0.22 23.58
C HIS A 303 29.66 -0.02 23.34
N GLU A 304 30.45 1.05 23.38
CA GLU A 304 31.89 0.96 23.54
C GLU A 304 32.12 0.16 24.83
N TYR A 305 32.26 -1.15 24.69
CA TYR A 305 32.73 -1.99 25.77
C TYR A 305 34.11 -1.46 26.11
N ALA A 306 34.19 -0.71 27.20
CA ALA A 306 35.44 -0.25 27.76
C ALA A 306 36.36 -1.47 27.86
N SER A 307 37.44 -1.45 27.08
CA SER A 307 38.48 -2.47 27.03
C SER A 307 39.32 -2.51 28.33
N GLY A 308 38.72 -2.12 29.45
CA GLY A 308 39.26 -2.31 30.79
C GLY A 308 39.24 -3.78 31.12
N SER A 309 40.36 -4.45 30.85
CA SER A 309 40.65 -5.79 31.35
C SER A 309 40.48 -5.77 32.87
N ALA A 310 39.35 -6.26 33.38
CA ALA A 310 39.24 -6.55 34.80
C ALA A 310 40.28 -7.65 35.11
N PRO A 311 41.18 -7.45 36.07
CA PRO A 311 42.18 -8.46 36.41
C PRO A 311 41.45 -9.74 36.80
N ARG A 312 41.82 -10.85 36.17
CA ARG A 312 41.38 -12.20 36.55
C ARG A 312 41.64 -12.36 38.04
N ARG A 313 40.58 -12.49 38.84
CA ARG A 313 40.70 -13.02 40.19
C ARG A 313 40.98 -14.51 40.04
N ASP A 314 42.17 -14.93 40.45
CA ASP A 314 42.52 -16.33 40.63
C ASP A 314 41.55 -16.91 41.66
N LEU A 315 40.71 -17.84 41.22
CA LEU A 315 39.63 -18.46 41.99
C LEU A 315 40.05 -19.78 42.65
N ASP A 316 41.35 -20.07 42.72
CA ASP A 316 41.89 -21.37 43.16
C ASP A 316 42.30 -21.43 44.65
N ASP A 317 42.18 -20.35 45.42
CA ASP A 317 42.72 -20.32 46.80
C ASP A 317 41.73 -20.65 47.93
N ASP A 318 40.44 -20.91 47.67
CA ASP A 318 39.42 -21.13 48.73
C ASP A 318 38.64 -22.45 48.58
N ILE A 319 39.35 -23.58 48.52
CA ILE A 319 38.74 -24.90 48.82
C ILE A 319 39.27 -25.40 50.18
N PRO A 320 38.48 -25.33 51.26
CA PRO A 320 38.89 -25.86 52.55
C PRO A 320 38.82 -27.39 52.57
N PHE A 321 39.89 -28.03 53.05
CA PHE A 321 39.98 -29.47 53.33
C PHE A 321 39.16 -29.89 54.54
#